data_AF-A0A1H8ZMD5-F1
#
_entry.id   AF-A0A1H8ZMD5-F1
#
_cell.length_a   1.000
_cell.length_b   1.000
_cell.length_c   1.000
_cell.angle_alpha   90.00
_cell.angle_beta   90.00
_cell.angle_gamma   90.00
#
_symmetry.space_group_name_H-M   'P 1'
#
loop_
_entity.id
_entity.type
_entity.pdbx_description
1 polymer ?
#
loop_
_entity_poly.entity_id
_entity_poly.type
_entity_poly.pdbx_seq_one_letter_code
_entity_poly.pdbx_strand_id
1 'polypeptide(L)'
;MSYITRKLSKLGKKETYIHFLNTLRYALYVILHPADGYWDLIHAKRGSYSAANFIVIITLLTHVWKLHFASFVVQPNVNWEEVNILMEFAKVLLPLAIFCICNWGVTTLFDGKGHLGDIYMGTAYALTPYVLIQIPIIILSNFVTVEESAFYSVFNSLSFVWIGILIFMAIMMIHSYSFAKTLLFVIFTAAGMLIFIFIMLLFFSMISQGVAYFVSLGREVIFRLN
;
A
#
# COMPACT_ATOMS: atom_id res chain seq x y z
N MET A 1 -16.67 33.22 -4.67
CA MET A 1 -15.36 32.55 -4.48
C MET A 1 -15.57 31.05 -4.67
N SER A 2 -14.92 30.42 -5.65
CA SER A 2 -15.10 28.99 -6.00
C SER A 2 -14.79 28.06 -4.81
N TYR A 3 -15.48 26.91 -4.73
CA TYR A 3 -15.27 25.89 -3.71
C TYR A 3 -13.79 25.46 -3.61
N ILE A 4 -13.10 25.42 -4.75
CA ILE A 4 -11.67 25.11 -4.86
C ILE A 4 -10.82 26.18 -4.19
N THR A 5 -11.08 27.47 -4.47
CA THR A 5 -10.36 28.61 -3.85
C THR A 5 -10.52 28.66 -2.32
N ARG A 6 -11.68 28.25 -1.78
CA ARG A 6 -11.90 28.18 -0.32
C ARG A 6 -11.16 27.00 0.33
N LYS A 7 -10.98 25.89 -0.39
CA LYS A 7 -10.20 24.73 0.09
C LYS A 7 -8.70 25.03 0.06
N LEU A 8 -8.22 25.70 -0.98
CA LEU A 8 -6.84 26.16 -1.09
C LEU A 8 -6.47 27.20 -0.02
N SER A 9 -7.36 28.14 0.30
CA SER A 9 -7.09 29.12 1.36
C SER A 9 -7.04 28.51 2.77
N LYS A 10 -7.72 27.38 2.99
CA LYS A 10 -7.61 26.61 4.25
C LYS A 10 -6.26 25.91 4.40
N LEU A 11 -5.60 25.50 3.31
CA LEU A 11 -4.28 24.84 3.37
C LEU A 11 -3.18 25.77 3.90
N GLY A 12 -3.31 27.09 3.71
CA GLY A 12 -2.39 28.09 4.27
C GLY A 12 -2.61 28.40 5.76
N LYS A 13 -3.61 27.80 6.40
CA LYS A 13 -3.88 28.04 7.83
C LYS A 13 -2.99 27.15 8.71
N LYS A 14 -2.33 27.78 9.68
CA LYS A 14 -1.46 27.13 10.68
C LYS A 14 -2.11 25.90 11.34
N GLU A 15 -3.42 25.95 11.61
CA GLU A 15 -4.19 24.85 12.20
C GLU A 15 -4.21 23.58 11.34
N THR A 16 -4.28 23.70 10.02
CA THR A 16 -4.35 22.53 9.11
C THR A 16 -3.01 21.81 9.06
N TYR A 17 -1.91 22.57 9.07
CA TYR A 17 -0.56 22.01 9.13
C TYR A 17 -0.28 21.33 10.47
N ILE A 18 -0.65 21.96 11.59
CA ILE A 18 -0.53 21.36 12.93
C ILE A 18 -1.33 20.06 13.02
N HIS A 19 -2.58 20.07 12.52
CA HIS A 19 -3.40 18.86 12.48
C HIS A 19 -2.73 17.76 11.66
N PHE A 20 -2.25 18.06 10.45
CA PHE A 20 -1.53 17.10 9.62
C PHE A 20 -0.34 16.49 10.36
N LEU A 21 0.55 17.32 10.93
CA LEU A 21 1.71 16.85 11.70
C LEU A 21 1.31 16.01 12.91
N ASN A 22 0.26 16.38 13.63
CA ASN A 22 -0.24 15.61 14.77
C ASN A 22 -0.73 14.23 14.32
N THR A 23 -1.51 14.15 13.23
CA THR A 23 -1.98 12.87 12.68
C THR A 23 -0.87 12.02 12.09
N LEU A 24 0.20 12.63 11.58
CA LEU A 24 1.39 11.94 11.10
C LEU A 24 2.23 11.40 12.26
N ARG A 25 2.46 12.21 13.29
CA ARG A 25 3.14 11.77 14.53
C ARG A 25 2.36 10.66 15.22
N TYR A 26 1.03 10.67 15.10
CA TYR A 26 0.18 9.60 15.62
C TYR A 26 0.48 8.24 14.99
N ALA A 27 0.99 8.20 13.74
CA ALA A 27 1.43 6.94 13.13
C ALA A 27 2.53 6.25 13.97
N LEU A 28 3.43 6.99 14.62
CA LEU A 28 4.43 6.43 15.52
C LEU A 28 3.81 5.79 16.76
N TYR A 29 2.71 6.36 17.27
CA TYR A 29 1.97 5.77 18.38
C TYR A 29 1.28 4.46 17.97
N VAL A 30 0.65 4.44 16.79
CA VAL A 30 -0.01 3.24 16.22
C VAL A 30 0.98 2.07 16.06
N ILE A 31 2.23 2.34 15.68
CA ILE A 31 3.26 1.29 15.54
C ILE A 31 3.57 0.61 16.87
N LEU A 32 3.56 1.35 17.98
CA LEU A 32 3.94 0.86 19.31
C LEU A 32 2.75 0.32 20.11
N HIS A 33 1.56 0.89 19.92
CA HIS A 33 0.33 0.51 20.62
C HIS A 33 -0.80 0.27 19.60
N PRO A 34 -0.72 -0.81 18.81
CA PRO A 34 -1.59 -0.97 17.64
C PRO A 34 -3.07 -1.17 17.98
N ALA A 35 -3.42 -1.88 19.04
CA ALA A 35 -4.82 -2.08 19.43
C ALA A 35 -5.52 -0.74 19.72
N ASP A 36 -5.03 -0.01 20.72
CA ASP A 36 -5.57 1.29 21.12
C ASP A 36 -5.39 2.31 20.00
N GLY A 37 -4.23 2.30 19.34
CA GLY A 37 -3.89 3.19 18.23
C GLY A 37 -4.88 3.10 17.08
N TYR A 38 -5.20 1.90 16.60
CA TYR A 38 -6.17 1.74 15.51
C TYR A 38 -7.60 2.03 15.96
N TRP A 39 -7.95 1.73 17.21
CA TRP A 39 -9.27 2.07 17.74
C TRP A 39 -9.50 3.59 17.73
N ASP A 40 -8.56 4.36 18.27
CA ASP A 40 -8.56 5.82 18.31
C ASP A 40 -8.44 6.46 16.91
N LEU A 41 -7.66 5.84 16.02
CA LEU A 41 -7.47 6.30 14.66
C LEU A 41 -8.81 6.39 13.91
N ILE A 42 -9.71 5.43 14.15
CA ILE A 42 -11.02 5.33 13.51
C ILE A 42 -12.12 6.02 14.34
N HIS A 43 -12.28 5.66 15.61
CA HIS A 43 -13.41 6.11 16.43
C HIS A 43 -13.19 7.51 17.00
N ALA A 44 -11.98 7.83 17.47
CA ALA A 44 -11.62 9.15 17.95
C ALA A 44 -11.15 10.10 16.83
N LYS A 45 -11.17 9.64 15.57
CA LYS A 45 -10.78 10.40 14.37
C LYS A 45 -9.40 11.06 14.50
N ARG A 46 -8.46 10.38 15.16
CA ARG A 46 -7.06 10.85 15.29
C ARG A 46 -6.24 10.61 14.03
N GLY A 47 -6.75 9.81 13.09
CA GLY A 47 -6.18 9.63 11.76
C GLY A 47 -6.63 10.72 10.78
N SER A 48 -5.87 10.89 9.69
CA SER A 48 -6.33 11.68 8.54
C SER A 48 -5.94 11.04 7.21
N TYR A 49 -6.80 11.18 6.20
CA TYR A 49 -6.47 10.77 4.83
C TYR A 49 -5.25 11.49 4.26
N SER A 50 -4.98 12.73 4.72
CA SER A 50 -3.79 13.47 4.30
C SER A 50 -2.51 12.82 4.80
N ALA A 51 -2.47 12.40 6.08
CA ALA A 51 -1.36 11.64 6.63
C ALA A 51 -1.26 10.24 6.00
N ALA A 52 -2.38 9.54 5.79
CA ALA A 52 -2.39 8.25 5.08
C ALA A 52 -1.75 8.35 3.69
N ASN A 53 -2.16 9.31 2.87
CA ASN A 53 -1.58 9.54 1.55
C ASN A 53 -0.10 9.90 1.62
N PHE A 54 0.30 10.72 2.59
CA PHE A 54 1.70 11.05 2.80
C PHE A 54 2.55 9.81 3.12
N ILE A 55 2.05 8.93 4.00
CA ILE A 55 2.72 7.68 4.34
C ILE A 55 2.85 6.78 3.10
N VAL A 56 1.79 6.64 2.30
CA VAL A 56 1.86 5.88 1.03
C VAL A 56 2.88 6.48 0.08
N ILE A 57 2.89 7.80 -0.11
CA ILE A 57 3.85 8.50 -0.99
C ILE A 57 5.29 8.26 -0.53
N ILE A 58 5.58 8.42 0.77
CA ILE A 58 6.93 8.18 1.27
C ILE A 58 7.30 6.69 1.19
N THR A 59 6.36 5.75 1.33
CA THR A 59 6.60 4.32 1.06
C THR A 59 7.01 4.08 -0.39
N LEU A 60 6.32 4.70 -1.37
CA LEU A 60 6.68 4.60 -2.79
C LEU A 60 8.07 5.15 -3.07
N LEU A 61 8.38 6.32 -2.49
CA LEU A 61 9.70 6.93 -2.62
C LEU A 61 10.79 6.05 -1.98
N THR A 62 10.57 5.55 -0.78
CA THR A 62 11.50 4.62 -0.11
C THR A 62 11.72 3.35 -0.90
N HIS A 63 10.69 2.79 -1.54
CA HIS A 63 10.82 1.62 -2.42
C HIS A 63 11.74 1.91 -3.62
N VAL A 64 11.56 3.05 -4.29
CA VAL A 64 12.43 3.45 -5.41
C VAL A 64 13.83 3.83 -4.94
N TRP A 65 13.96 4.54 -3.83
CA TRP A 65 15.25 4.86 -3.21
C TRP A 65 16.03 3.62 -2.81
N LYS A 66 15.35 2.56 -2.37
CA LYS A 66 15.99 1.28 -2.11
C LYS A 66 16.65 0.69 -3.35
N LEU A 67 16.00 0.82 -4.52
CA LEU A 67 16.60 0.37 -5.77
C LEU A 67 17.81 1.23 -6.15
N HIS A 68 17.77 2.54 -5.84
CA HIS A 68 18.78 3.50 -6.28
C HIS A 68 20.01 3.64 -5.38
N PHE A 69 19.79 3.67 -4.07
CA PHE A 69 20.80 4.02 -3.10
C PHE A 69 21.26 2.84 -2.24
N ALA A 70 20.62 1.68 -2.32
CA ALA A 70 21.14 0.49 -1.64
C ALA A 70 22.42 0.01 -2.33
N SER A 71 23.35 -0.53 -1.56
CA SER A 71 24.64 -0.97 -2.09
C SER A 71 24.50 -2.17 -3.02
N PHE A 72 25.45 -2.30 -3.95
CA PHE A 72 25.54 -3.45 -4.84
C PHE A 72 25.68 -4.78 -4.07
N VAL A 73 26.27 -4.75 -2.86
CA VAL A 73 26.42 -5.94 -2.00
C VAL A 73 25.06 -6.53 -1.63
N VAL A 74 24.09 -5.68 -1.28
CA VAL A 74 22.75 -6.14 -0.87
C VAL A 74 21.76 -6.21 -2.04
N GLN A 75 22.05 -5.47 -3.12
CA GLN A 75 21.18 -5.37 -4.29
C GLN A 75 21.99 -5.51 -5.60
N PRO A 76 22.57 -6.69 -5.88
CA PRO A 76 23.49 -6.88 -7.01
C PRO A 76 22.81 -6.91 -8.40
N ASN A 77 21.51 -7.18 -8.45
CA ASN A 77 20.80 -7.52 -9.71
C ASN A 77 19.91 -6.38 -10.25
N VAL A 78 20.20 -5.11 -9.94
CA VAL A 78 19.41 -3.98 -10.47
C VAL A 78 19.99 -3.52 -11.79
N ASN A 79 19.31 -3.87 -12.88
CA ASN A 79 19.57 -3.31 -14.21
C ASN A 79 18.69 -2.07 -14.44
N TRP A 80 19.27 -0.88 -14.41
CA TRP A 80 18.55 0.38 -14.59
C TRP A 80 17.85 0.53 -15.94
N GLU A 81 18.36 -0.11 -16.99
CA GLU A 81 17.76 -0.07 -18.33
C GLU A 81 16.40 -0.79 -18.38
N GLU A 82 16.17 -1.72 -17.45
CA GLU A 82 14.93 -2.50 -17.35
C GLU A 82 13.96 -1.96 -16.28
N VAL A 83 14.40 -1.01 -15.45
CA VAL A 83 13.58 -0.47 -14.36
C VAL A 83 12.53 0.49 -14.90
N ASN A 84 11.27 0.06 -14.85
CA ASN A 84 10.12 0.92 -15.10
C ASN A 84 9.57 1.46 -13.77
N ILE A 85 9.75 2.75 -13.50
CA ILE A 85 9.30 3.41 -12.27
C ILE A 85 7.79 3.27 -12.05
N LEU A 86 6.97 3.31 -13.11
CA LEU A 86 5.52 3.11 -13.00
C LEU A 86 5.20 1.69 -12.54
N MET A 87 5.97 0.70 -13.01
CA MET A 87 5.84 -0.68 -12.56
C MET A 87 6.27 -0.83 -11.09
N GLU A 88 7.34 -0.14 -10.67
CA GLU A 88 7.78 -0.14 -9.27
C GLU A 88 6.71 0.47 -8.33
N PHE A 89 6.05 1.55 -8.75
CA PHE A 89 4.90 2.07 -7.99
C PHE A 89 3.71 1.11 -8.00
N ALA A 90 3.44 0.44 -9.13
CA ALA A 90 2.37 -0.55 -9.23
C ALA A 90 2.59 -1.73 -8.26
N LYS A 91 3.85 -2.16 -8.02
CA LYS A 91 4.18 -3.22 -7.05
C LYS A 91 3.75 -2.91 -5.61
N VAL A 92 3.58 -1.62 -5.26
CA VAL A 92 3.09 -1.19 -3.95
C VAL A 92 1.61 -0.83 -3.99
N LEU A 93 1.20 -0.05 -4.99
CA LEU A 93 -0.16 0.46 -5.10
C LEU A 93 -1.18 -0.63 -5.44
N LEU A 94 -0.85 -1.57 -6.32
CA LEU A 94 -1.80 -2.64 -6.70
C LEU A 94 -2.11 -3.56 -5.53
N PRO A 95 -1.13 -4.13 -4.79
CA PRO A 95 -1.46 -4.94 -3.62
C PRO A 95 -2.27 -4.18 -2.57
N LEU A 96 -1.95 -2.90 -2.33
CA LEU A 96 -2.70 -2.07 -1.39
C LEU A 96 -4.15 -1.85 -1.83
N ALA A 97 -4.37 -1.49 -3.10
CA ALA A 97 -5.71 -1.26 -3.65
C ALA A 97 -6.54 -2.55 -3.67
N ILE A 98 -5.95 -3.65 -4.16
CA ILE A 98 -6.60 -4.97 -4.21
C ILE A 98 -6.92 -5.43 -2.79
N PHE A 99 -6.00 -5.28 -1.84
CA PHE A 99 -6.25 -5.59 -0.44
C PHE A 99 -7.43 -4.79 0.10
N CYS A 100 -7.47 -3.46 -0.09
CA CYS A 100 -8.58 -2.64 0.41
C CYS A 100 -9.92 -3.08 -0.18
N ILE A 101 -10.00 -3.33 -1.49
CA ILE A 101 -11.21 -3.74 -2.18
C ILE A 101 -11.66 -5.14 -1.71
N CYS A 102 -10.74 -6.11 -1.65
CA CYS A 102 -11.07 -7.47 -1.25
C CYS A 102 -11.42 -7.55 0.23
N ASN A 103 -10.68 -6.85 1.10
CA ASN A 103 -10.98 -6.76 2.51
C ASN A 103 -12.38 -6.18 2.72
N TRP A 104 -12.70 -5.08 2.03
CA TRP A 104 -14.03 -4.48 2.08
C TRP A 104 -15.11 -5.44 1.54
N GLY A 105 -14.85 -6.13 0.43
CA GLY A 105 -15.80 -7.09 -0.14
C GLY A 105 -16.07 -8.29 0.77
N VAL A 106 -15.06 -8.81 1.47
CA VAL A 106 -15.21 -9.96 2.39
C VAL A 106 -15.99 -9.57 3.65
N THR A 107 -16.13 -8.27 3.97
CA THR A 107 -16.95 -7.84 5.11
C THR A 107 -18.41 -8.27 4.99
N THR A 108 -18.95 -8.42 3.78
CA THR A 108 -20.33 -8.86 3.58
C THR A 108 -20.55 -10.32 3.97
N LEU A 109 -19.49 -11.12 4.03
CA LEU A 109 -19.54 -12.52 4.43
C LEU A 109 -19.36 -12.70 5.95
N PHE A 110 -18.66 -11.76 6.60
CA PHE A 110 -18.29 -11.83 8.01
C PHE A 110 -18.97 -10.77 8.88
N ASP A 111 -19.96 -10.04 8.35
CA ASP A 111 -20.67 -8.95 9.05
C ASP A 111 -19.72 -7.91 9.65
N GLY A 112 -18.78 -7.42 8.83
CA GLY A 112 -17.80 -6.41 9.22
C GLY A 112 -18.37 -4.99 9.22
N LYS A 113 -17.88 -4.15 10.13
CA LYS A 113 -18.30 -2.74 10.24
C LYS A 113 -17.42 -1.76 9.46
N GLY A 114 -16.28 -2.21 8.94
CA GLY A 114 -15.29 -1.33 8.32
C GLY A 114 -15.70 -0.85 6.94
N HIS A 115 -15.51 0.45 6.69
CA HIS A 115 -15.69 1.05 5.38
C HIS A 115 -14.37 1.02 4.60
N LEU A 116 -14.45 1.09 3.27
CA LEU A 116 -13.26 1.12 2.40
C LEU A 116 -12.25 2.21 2.78
N GLY A 117 -12.74 3.39 3.21
CA GLY A 117 -11.88 4.49 3.65
C GLY A 117 -11.14 4.21 4.97
N ASP A 118 -11.79 3.54 5.92
CA ASP A 118 -11.20 3.13 7.20
C ASP A 118 -10.12 2.07 6.97
N ILE A 119 -10.41 1.10 6.08
CA ILE A 119 -9.47 0.05 5.66
C ILE A 119 -8.24 0.70 5.01
N TYR A 120 -8.44 1.59 4.03
CA TYR A 120 -7.35 2.30 3.38
C TYR A 120 -6.49 3.08 4.38
N MET A 121 -7.10 3.84 5.28
CA MET A 121 -6.38 4.63 6.27
C MET A 121 -5.59 3.72 7.23
N GLY A 122 -6.20 2.64 7.72
CA GLY A 122 -5.53 1.66 8.57
C GLY A 122 -4.34 0.98 7.88
N THR A 123 -4.54 0.50 6.65
CA THR A 123 -3.47 -0.13 5.85
C THR A 123 -2.35 0.84 5.52
N ALA A 124 -2.66 2.09 5.18
CA ALA A 124 -1.65 3.12 4.93
C ALA A 124 -0.80 3.40 6.17
N TYR A 125 -1.43 3.56 7.35
CA TYR A 125 -0.71 3.75 8.60
C TYR A 125 0.14 2.53 8.98
N ALA A 126 -0.29 1.32 8.62
CA ALA A 126 0.48 0.10 8.83
C ALA A 126 1.80 0.07 8.03
N LEU A 127 1.96 0.88 6.98
CA LEU A 127 3.21 0.96 6.18
C LEU A 127 4.31 1.78 6.86
N THR A 128 4.01 2.51 7.93
CA THR A 128 4.96 3.39 8.63
C THR A 128 6.28 2.69 9.06
N PRO A 129 6.28 1.46 9.63
CA PRO A 129 7.51 0.77 10.00
C PRO A 129 8.45 0.53 8.83
N TYR A 130 7.90 0.25 7.63
CA TYR A 130 8.71 0.10 6.43
C TYR A 130 9.49 1.37 6.13
N VAL A 131 8.83 2.52 6.16
CA VAL A 131 9.48 3.81 5.93
C VAL A 131 10.59 4.06 6.96
N LEU A 132 10.28 3.84 8.25
CA LEU A 132 11.21 4.12 9.35
C LEU A 132 12.42 3.19 9.38
N ILE A 133 12.26 1.93 8.99
CA ILE A 133 13.34 0.93 9.00
C ILE A 133 14.11 0.98 7.69
N GLN A 134 13.44 1.10 6.54
CA GLN A 134 14.09 0.99 5.25
C GLN A 134 14.99 2.19 4.95
N ILE A 135 14.58 3.42 5.29
CA ILE A 135 15.42 4.61 5.03
C ILE A 135 16.80 4.50 5.71
N PRO A 136 16.92 4.20 7.02
CA PRO A 136 18.21 3.98 7.66
C PRO A 136 19.01 2.82 7.07
N ILE A 137 18.38 1.67 6.77
CA ILE A 137 19.14 0.50 6.29
C ILE A 137 19.65 0.71 4.86
N ILE A 138 18.96 1.50 4.04
CA ILE A 138 19.45 1.90 2.71
C ILE A 138 20.78 2.64 2.86
N ILE A 139 20.85 3.60 3.78
CA ILE A 139 22.08 4.36 4.06
C ILE A 139 23.16 3.41 4.60
N LEU A 140 22.82 2.61 5.60
CA LEU A 140 23.77 1.67 6.22
C LEU A 140 24.29 0.61 5.25
N SER A 141 23.49 0.20 4.25
CA SER A 141 23.89 -0.83 3.28
C SER A 141 25.17 -0.47 2.52
N ASN A 142 25.49 0.82 2.37
CA ASN A 142 26.70 1.30 1.71
C ASN A 142 27.97 1.15 2.55
N PHE A 143 27.85 0.78 3.82
CA PHE A 143 28.97 0.58 4.74
C PHE A 143 29.19 -0.89 5.12
N VAL A 144 28.33 -1.78 4.63
CA VAL A 144 28.22 -3.19 5.05
C VAL A 144 28.98 -4.10 4.09
N THR A 145 29.71 -5.08 4.62
CA THR A 145 30.39 -6.11 3.80
C THR A 145 29.45 -7.25 3.39
N VAL A 146 29.92 -8.16 2.53
CA VAL A 146 29.14 -9.32 2.08
C VAL A 146 28.72 -10.18 3.27
N GLU A 147 29.62 -10.38 4.23
CA GLU A 147 29.39 -11.18 5.44
C GLU A 147 28.34 -10.53 6.37
N GLU A 148 28.27 -9.21 6.38
CA GLU A 148 27.35 -8.43 7.21
C GLU A 148 25.97 -8.18 6.54
N SER A 149 25.82 -8.54 5.25
CA SER A 149 24.55 -8.40 4.49
C SER A 149 23.36 -9.15 5.12
N ALA A 150 23.63 -10.13 5.98
CA ALA A 150 22.63 -10.81 6.78
C ALA A 150 21.83 -9.83 7.67
N PHE A 151 22.48 -8.81 8.27
CA PHE A 151 21.80 -7.82 9.09
C PHE A 151 20.77 -7.01 8.30
N TYR A 152 21.13 -6.61 7.08
CA TYR A 152 20.21 -5.92 6.17
C TYR A 152 18.97 -6.78 5.88
N SER A 153 19.17 -8.08 5.65
CA SER A 153 18.08 -9.03 5.38
C SER A 153 17.14 -9.20 6.58
N VAL A 154 17.69 -9.20 7.80
CA VAL A 154 16.91 -9.25 9.06
C VAL A 154 16.05 -7.99 9.21
N PHE A 155 16.62 -6.79 9.07
CA PHE A 155 15.84 -5.55 9.18
C PHE A 155 14.80 -5.42 8.07
N ASN A 156 15.14 -5.84 6.86
CA ASN A 156 14.19 -5.89 5.76
C ASN A 156 12.99 -6.79 6.11
N SER A 157 13.26 -8.01 6.57
CA SER A 157 12.22 -8.97 6.97
C SER A 157 11.39 -8.45 8.15
N LEU A 158 12.05 -7.87 9.16
CA LEU A 158 11.41 -7.26 10.32
C LEU A 158 10.40 -6.19 9.88
N SER A 159 10.75 -5.35 8.91
CA SER A 159 9.86 -4.30 8.41
C SER A 159 8.55 -4.86 7.82
N PHE A 160 8.63 -5.95 7.05
CA PHE A 160 7.46 -6.59 6.46
C PHE A 160 6.63 -7.38 7.48
N VAL A 161 7.28 -8.09 8.40
CA VAL A 161 6.59 -8.78 9.50
C VAL A 161 5.82 -7.79 10.36
N TRP A 162 6.43 -6.63 10.66
CA TRP A 162 5.78 -5.59 11.45
C TRP A 162 4.57 -4.99 10.73
N ILE A 163 4.65 -4.75 9.42
CA ILE A 163 3.48 -4.35 8.61
C ILE A 163 2.37 -5.40 8.73
N GLY A 164 2.69 -6.69 8.61
CA GLY A 164 1.71 -7.78 8.71
C GLY A 164 0.98 -7.79 10.05
N ILE A 165 1.72 -7.63 11.15
CA ILE A 165 1.13 -7.51 12.49
C ILE A 165 0.22 -6.29 12.58
N LEU A 166 0.67 -5.13 12.09
CA LEU A 166 -0.12 -3.90 12.11
C LEU A 166 -1.38 -3.99 11.25
N ILE A 167 -1.33 -4.64 10.08
CA ILE A 167 -2.52 -4.88 9.25
C ILE A 167 -3.50 -5.80 9.97
N PHE A 168 -3.03 -6.87 10.61
CA PHE A 168 -3.90 -7.76 11.38
C PHE A 168 -4.63 -6.99 12.49
N MET A 169 -3.90 -6.18 13.25
CA MET A 169 -4.48 -5.34 14.29
C MET A 169 -5.46 -4.30 13.72
N ALA A 170 -5.13 -3.68 12.58
CA ALA A 170 -6.03 -2.74 11.90
C ALA A 170 -7.37 -3.41 11.55
N ILE A 171 -7.34 -4.59 10.93
CA ILE A 171 -8.56 -5.36 10.59
C ILE A 171 -9.39 -5.64 11.84
N MET A 172 -8.74 -6.15 12.91
CA MET A 172 -9.42 -6.48 14.15
C MET A 172 -10.17 -5.28 14.73
N MET A 173 -9.51 -4.12 14.79
CA MET A 173 -10.07 -2.91 15.40
C MET A 173 -11.09 -2.21 14.49
N ILE A 174 -10.85 -2.12 13.19
CA ILE A 174 -11.75 -1.49 12.20
C ILE A 174 -13.07 -2.27 12.13
N HIS A 175 -13.00 -3.60 12.04
CA HIS A 175 -14.19 -4.43 11.90
C HIS A 175 -14.81 -4.85 13.23
N SER A 176 -14.19 -4.50 14.36
CA SER A 176 -14.60 -4.93 15.71
C SER A 176 -14.71 -6.45 15.82
N TYR A 177 -13.75 -7.16 15.24
CA TYR A 177 -13.72 -8.62 15.28
C TYR A 177 -12.96 -9.12 16.52
N SER A 178 -13.31 -10.33 16.96
CA SER A 178 -12.44 -11.07 17.89
C SER A 178 -11.18 -11.55 17.18
N PHE A 179 -10.16 -11.94 17.95
CA PHE A 179 -8.90 -12.45 17.40
C PHE A 179 -9.10 -13.64 16.44
N ALA A 180 -9.87 -14.65 16.86
CA ALA A 180 -10.14 -15.84 16.05
C ALA A 180 -10.92 -15.52 14.77
N LYS A 181 -11.92 -14.62 14.86
CA LYS A 181 -12.68 -14.16 13.69
C LYS A 181 -11.77 -13.39 12.72
N THR A 182 -10.86 -12.58 13.23
CA THR A 182 -9.87 -11.84 12.43
C THR A 182 -8.93 -12.77 11.69
N LEU A 183 -8.46 -13.84 12.34
CA LEU A 183 -7.58 -14.83 11.70
C LEU A 183 -8.26 -15.48 10.48
N LEU A 184 -9.49 -15.94 10.63
CA LEU A 184 -10.28 -16.48 9.51
C LEU A 184 -10.51 -15.41 8.44
N PHE A 185 -10.89 -14.20 8.85
CA PHE A 185 -11.13 -13.10 7.92
C PHE A 185 -9.92 -12.76 7.06
N VAL A 186 -8.71 -12.76 7.63
CA VAL A 186 -7.46 -12.53 6.89
C VAL A 186 -7.24 -13.61 5.84
N ILE A 187 -7.48 -14.89 6.18
CA ILE A 187 -7.36 -16.01 5.23
C ILE A 187 -8.34 -15.83 4.06
N PHE A 188 -9.60 -15.50 4.35
CA PHE A 188 -10.61 -15.25 3.32
C PHE A 188 -10.30 -14.00 2.48
N THR A 189 -9.75 -12.96 3.09
CA THR A 189 -9.28 -11.77 2.37
C THR A 189 -8.15 -12.14 1.40
N ALA A 190 -7.16 -12.92 1.85
CA ALA A 190 -6.07 -13.37 0.99
C ALA A 190 -6.56 -14.25 -0.16
N ALA A 191 -7.47 -15.19 0.10
CA ALA A 191 -8.12 -15.98 -0.95
C ALA A 191 -8.91 -15.09 -1.92
N GLY A 192 -9.65 -14.11 -1.40
CA GLY A 192 -10.36 -13.11 -2.19
C GLY A 192 -9.44 -12.31 -3.11
N MET A 193 -8.25 -11.92 -2.63
CA MET A 193 -7.24 -11.24 -3.46
C MET A 193 -6.74 -12.12 -4.60
N LEU A 194 -6.48 -13.41 -4.34
CA LEU A 194 -6.06 -14.36 -5.38
C LEU A 194 -7.14 -14.52 -6.46
N ILE A 195 -8.39 -14.71 -6.04
CA ILE A 195 -9.54 -14.82 -6.95
C ILE A 195 -9.73 -13.52 -7.74
N PHE A 196 -9.62 -12.36 -7.08
CA PHE A 196 -9.73 -11.06 -7.73
C PHE A 196 -8.66 -10.87 -8.81
N ILE A 197 -7.39 -11.17 -8.50
CA ILE A 197 -6.29 -11.08 -9.46
C ILE A 197 -6.54 -12.02 -10.64
N PHE A 198 -6.96 -13.27 -10.37
CA PHE A 198 -7.28 -14.23 -11.42
C PHE A 198 -8.39 -13.73 -12.35
N ILE A 199 -9.48 -13.20 -11.80
CA ILE A 199 -10.59 -12.62 -12.58
C ILE A 199 -10.12 -11.42 -13.41
N MET A 200 -9.34 -10.52 -12.82
CA MET A 200 -8.82 -9.35 -13.54
C MET A 200 -7.90 -9.76 -14.69
N LEU A 201 -7.02 -10.75 -14.49
CA LEU A 201 -6.17 -11.29 -15.55
C LEU A 201 -6.99 -11.94 -16.68
N LEU A 202 -8.01 -12.73 -16.35
CA LEU A 202 -8.92 -13.31 -17.35
C LEU A 202 -9.65 -12.21 -18.12
N PHE A 203 -10.17 -11.20 -17.43
CA PHE A 203 -10.89 -10.10 -18.05
C PHE A 203 -10.00 -9.30 -19.02
N PHE A 204 -8.78 -8.94 -18.61
CA PHE A 204 -7.82 -8.27 -19.48
C PHE A 204 -7.41 -9.14 -20.67
N SER A 205 -7.24 -10.45 -20.47
CA SER A 205 -6.94 -11.40 -21.55
C SER A 205 -8.07 -11.45 -22.58
N MET A 206 -9.32 -11.56 -22.13
CA MET A 206 -10.49 -11.59 -23.01
C MET A 206 -10.67 -10.28 -23.78
N ILE A 207 -10.49 -9.13 -23.13
CA ILE A 207 -10.53 -7.83 -23.80
C ILE A 207 -9.43 -7.73 -24.86
N SER A 208 -8.19 -8.12 -24.52
CA SER A 208 -7.06 -8.07 -25.46
C SER A 208 -7.33 -8.92 -26.69
N GLN A 209 -7.84 -10.14 -26.52
CA GLN A 209 -8.23 -11.03 -27.61
C GLN A 209 -9.39 -10.43 -28.45
N GLY A 210 -10.40 -9.85 -27.79
CA GLY A 210 -11.50 -9.19 -28.47
C GLY A 210 -11.05 -8.00 -29.32
N VAL A 211 -10.20 -7.14 -28.77
CA VAL A 211 -9.60 -6.01 -29.50
C VAL A 211 -8.75 -6.51 -30.67
N ALA A 212 -7.93 -7.54 -30.46
CA ALA A 212 -7.10 -8.13 -31.52
C ALA A 212 -7.97 -8.70 -32.66
N TYR A 213 -9.10 -9.32 -32.35
CA TYR A 213 -10.07 -9.79 -33.33
C TYR A 213 -10.69 -8.65 -34.16
N PHE A 214 -11.10 -7.55 -33.52
CA PHE A 214 -11.62 -6.40 -34.26
C PHE A 214 -10.54 -5.71 -35.11
N VAL A 215 -9.30 -5.64 -34.61
CA VAL A 215 -8.16 -5.12 -35.36
C VAL A 215 -7.84 -6.00 -36.57
N SER A 216 -7.89 -7.33 -36.43
CA SER A 216 -7.64 -8.24 -37.54
C SER A 216 -8.72 -8.17 -38.61
N LEU A 217 -10.00 -8.11 -38.21
CA LEU A 217 -11.11 -7.87 -39.14
C LEU A 217 -10.94 -6.56 -39.91
N GLY A 218 -10.59 -5.47 -39.22
CA GLY A 218 -10.33 -4.18 -39.87
C GLY A 218 -9.20 -4.24 -40.90
N ARG A 219 -8.11 -4.96 -40.58
CA ARG A 219 -7.00 -5.17 -41.53
C ARG A 219 -7.43 -5.98 -42.75
N GLU A 220 -8.26 -7.01 -42.58
CA GLU A 220 -8.76 -7.81 -43.70
C GLU A 220 -9.65 -6.99 -44.64
N VAL A 221 -10.54 -6.16 -44.08
CA VAL A 221 -11.42 -5.28 -44.89
C VAL A 221 -10.59 -4.29 -45.70
N ILE A 222 -9.60 -3.63 -45.10
CA ILE A 222 -8.73 -2.68 -45.81
C ILE A 222 -7.91 -3.38 -46.89
N PHE A 223 -7.38 -4.57 -46.62
CA PHE A 223 -6.60 -5.34 -47.58
C PHE A 223 -7.42 -5.76 -48.82
N ARG A 224 -8.73 -5.93 -48.68
CA ARG A 224 -9.63 -6.28 -49.79
C ARG A 224 -10.17 -5.09 -50.57
N LEU A 225 -10.07 -3.88 -50.01
CA LEU A 225 -10.52 -2.64 -50.65
C LEU A 225 -9.42 -1.93 -51.44
N ASN A 226 -8.16 -2.21 -51.12
CA ASN A 226 -6.99 -1.85 -51.95
C ASN A 226 -6.69 -2.95 -52.98
#